data_AF-A0A1V2QRN5-F1
#
_entry.id   AF-A0A1V2QRN5-F1
#
_cell.length_a   1.000
_cell.length_b   1.000
_cell.length_c   1.000
_cell.angle_alpha   90.00
_cell.angle_beta   90.00
_cell.angle_gamma   90.00
#
_symmetry.space_group_name_H-M   'P 1'
#
loop_
_entity.id
_entity.type
_entity.pdbx_description
1 polymer ?
#
loop_
_entity_poly.entity_id
_entity_poly.type
_entity_poly.pdbx_seq_one_letter_code
_entity_poly.pdbx_strand_id
1 'polypeptide(L)'
;MRYQSPTGLDRDQIRELVARIEQITNTPGRPTGRPPALDLRRSVQLTLLLLRHNLPQTLAADLFGVSQATVSRVFCRIAPLLGQGICLHTPLIP
;
A
#
# COMPACT_ATOMS: atom_id res chain seq x y z
N MET A 1 17.97 -2.50 -19.71
CA MET A 1 16.72 -3.03 -19.11
C MET A 1 16.21 -2.01 -18.09
N ARG A 2 15.01 -1.46 -18.26
CA ARG A 2 14.34 -0.72 -17.17
C ARG A 2 13.83 -1.77 -16.19
N TYR A 3 14.48 -1.89 -15.02
CA TYR A 3 13.97 -2.75 -13.95
C TYR A 3 12.65 -2.13 -13.49
N GLN A 4 11.54 -2.63 -14.02
CA GLN A 4 10.22 -2.15 -13.61
C GLN A 4 10.05 -2.55 -12.16
N SER A 5 9.88 -1.54 -11.29
CA SER A 5 9.55 -1.76 -9.89
C SER A 5 8.39 -2.74 -9.80
N PRO A 6 8.39 -3.70 -8.87
CA PRO A 6 7.34 -4.71 -8.78
C PRO A 6 5.98 -4.07 -8.46
N THR A 7 5.95 -2.84 -7.91
CA THR A 7 4.74 -2.03 -7.71
C THR A 7 4.34 -1.18 -8.92
N GLY A 8 5.19 -1.06 -9.94
CA GLY A 8 5.02 -0.13 -11.07
C GLY A 8 5.34 1.34 -10.75
N LEU A 9 5.71 1.65 -9.51
CA LEU A 9 6.10 2.99 -9.05
C LEU A 9 7.56 3.01 -8.62
N ASP A 10 8.28 4.10 -8.91
CA ASP A 10 9.64 4.29 -8.41
C ASP A 10 9.65 4.61 -6.90
N ARG A 11 10.85 4.70 -6.32
CA ARG A 11 11.03 4.89 -4.88
C ARG A 11 10.50 6.25 -4.39
N ASP A 12 10.66 7.31 -5.17
CA ASP A 12 10.21 8.65 -4.82
C ASP A 12 8.69 8.76 -4.95
N GLN A 13 8.10 8.15 -5.98
CA GLN A 13 6.64 8.02 -6.13
C GLN A 13 6.02 7.25 -4.95
N ILE A 14 6.65 6.14 -4.52
CA ILE A 14 6.19 5.40 -3.34
C ILE A 14 6.32 6.26 -2.07
N ARG A 15 7.41 7.00 -1.89
CA ARG A 15 7.60 7.89 -0.73
C ARG A 15 6.50 8.96 -0.69
N GLU A 16 6.23 9.59 -1.82
CA GLU A 16 5.20 10.62 -1.95
C GLU A 16 3.81 10.07 -1.66
N LEU A 17 3.48 8.90 -2.21
CA LEU A 17 2.21 8.22 -1.95
C LEU A 17 2.03 7.86 -0.47
N VAL A 18 3.09 7.38 0.18
CA VAL A 18 3.07 7.11 1.62
C VAL A 18 2.81 8.40 2.40
N ALA A 19 3.53 9.49 2.12
CA ALA A 19 3.34 10.77 2.81
C ALA A 19 1.91 11.30 2.65
N ARG A 20 1.29 11.15 1.47
CA ARG A 20 -0.11 11.53 1.23
C ARG A 20 -1.08 10.67 2.04
N ILE A 21 -0.87 9.36 2.07
CA ILE A 21 -1.71 8.46 2.86
C ILE A 21 -1.56 8.76 4.35
N GLU A 22 -0.37 9.12 4.82
CA GLU A 22 -0.16 9.60 6.19
C GLU A 22 -1.00 10.84 6.47
N GLN A 23 -0.97 11.84 5.58
CA GLN A 23 -1.78 13.07 5.72
C GLN A 23 -3.28 12.77 5.77
N ILE A 24 -3.79 11.89 4.91
CA ILE A 24 -5.20 11.47 4.90
C ILE A 24 -5.57 10.73 6.19
N THR A 25 -4.65 9.91 6.71
CA THR A 25 -4.87 9.07 7.89
C THR A 25 -4.57 9.79 9.21
N ASN A 26 -4.03 11.01 9.16
CA ASN A 26 -3.61 11.77 10.34
C ASN A 26 -4.81 12.33 11.10
N THR A 27 -5.58 11.45 11.73
CA THR A 27 -6.61 11.82 12.69
C THR A 27 -5.95 12.18 14.02
N PRO A 28 -6.26 13.32 14.64
CA PRO A 28 -5.71 13.67 15.95
C PRO A 28 -6.15 12.63 16.99
N GLY A 29 -5.19 11.85 17.47
CA GLY A 29 -5.38 10.72 18.38
C GLY A 29 -4.32 9.66 18.14
N ARG A 30 -3.33 9.58 19.03
CA ARG A 30 -2.25 8.58 18.91
C ARG A 30 -2.87 7.17 18.99
N PRO A 31 -2.57 6.25 18.06
CA PRO A 31 -3.05 4.87 18.19
C PRO A 31 -2.37 4.23 19.40
N THR A 32 -3.11 4.10 20.50
CA THR A 32 -2.70 3.49 21.77
C THR A 32 -2.84 1.96 21.73
N GLY A 33 -2.28 1.34 20.69
CA GLY A 33 -2.41 -0.09 20.44
C GLY A 33 -1.09 -0.81 20.15
N ARG A 34 -1.17 -2.13 19.93
CA ARG A 34 -0.03 -2.96 19.49
C ARG A 34 0.54 -2.37 18.18
N PRO A 35 1.87 -2.25 18.03
CA PRO A 35 2.46 -1.78 16.79
C PRO A 35 1.98 -2.64 15.62
N PRO A 36 1.64 -2.01 14.48
CA PRO A 36 1.12 -2.74 13.33
C PRO A 36 2.18 -3.73 12.82
N ALA A 37 1.73 -4.90 12.37
CA ALA A 37 2.61 -5.95 11.84
C ALA A 37 3.39 -5.51 10.58
N LEU A 38 2.86 -4.53 9.85
CA LEU A 38 3.51 -3.87 8.72
C LEU A 38 3.52 -2.36 8.97
N ASP A 39 4.64 -1.71 8.67
CA ASP A 39 4.69 -0.26 8.57
C ASP A 39 3.83 0.22 7.38
N LEU A 40 3.55 1.52 7.32
CA LEU A 40 2.68 2.06 6.28
C LEU A 40 3.27 1.85 4.88
N ARG A 41 4.58 2.00 4.71
CA ARG A 41 5.25 1.79 3.43
C ARG A 41 5.10 0.35 2.93
N ARG A 42 5.35 -0.66 3.76
CA ARG A 42 5.15 -2.08 3.40
C ARG A 42 3.68 -2.38 3.17
N SER A 43 2.78 -1.76 3.93
CA SER A 43 1.33 -1.89 3.72
C SER A 43 0.92 -1.38 2.33
N VAL A 44 1.43 -0.22 1.91
CA VAL A 44 1.23 0.35 0.57
C VAL A 44 1.82 -0.55 -0.51
N GLN A 45 3.06 -1.02 -0.34
CA GLN A 45 3.71 -1.92 -1.30
C GLN A 45 2.96 -3.25 -1.45
N LEU A 46 2.50 -3.84 -0.35
CA LEU A 46 1.69 -5.06 -0.34
C LEU A 46 0.41 -4.87 -1.13
N THR A 47 -0.33 -3.80 -0.88
CA THR A 47 -1.60 -3.54 -1.58
C THR A 47 -1.37 -3.28 -3.07
N LEU A 48 -0.32 -2.54 -3.44
CA LEU A 48 0.04 -2.33 -4.85
C LEU A 48 0.40 -3.63 -5.55
N LEU A 49 1.12 -4.55 -4.89
CA LEU A 49 1.46 -5.86 -5.46
C LEU A 49 0.22 -6.72 -5.67
N LEU A 50 -0.68 -6.76 -4.69
CA LEU A 50 -1.95 -7.48 -4.81
C LEU A 50 -2.77 -6.95 -6.00
N LEU A 51 -2.91 -5.62 -6.13
CA LEU A 51 -3.68 -4.99 -7.21
C LEU A 51 -3.01 -5.17 -8.58
N ARG A 52 -1.69 -5.02 -8.67
CA ARG A 52 -0.97 -5.04 -9.96
C ARG A 52 -0.85 -6.44 -10.55
N HIS A 53 -0.60 -7.44 -9.70
CA HIS A 53 -0.31 -8.80 -10.15
C HIS A 53 -1.43 -9.79 -9.88
N ASN A 54 -2.56 -9.32 -9.31
CA ASN A 54 -3.68 -10.16 -8.89
C ASN A 54 -3.23 -11.37 -8.04
N LEU A 55 -2.27 -11.15 -7.13
CA LEU A 55 -1.67 -12.22 -6.35
C LEU A 55 -2.66 -12.76 -5.31
N PRO A 56 -2.65 -14.08 -5.04
CA PRO A 56 -3.42 -14.63 -3.94
C PRO A 56 -2.89 -14.09 -2.61
N GLN A 57 -3.81 -13.76 -1.70
CA GLN A 57 -3.44 -13.15 -0.42
C GLN A 57 -2.55 -14.05 0.44
N THR A 58 -2.65 -15.38 0.30
CA THR A 58 -1.78 -16.35 0.97
C THR A 58 -0.33 -16.20 0.53
N LEU A 59 -0.07 -16.16 -0.78
CA LEU A 59 1.28 -15.95 -1.32
C LEU A 59 1.84 -14.58 -0.93
N ALA A 60 1.01 -13.53 -0.95
CA ALA A 60 1.41 -12.21 -0.48
C ALA A 60 1.74 -12.22 1.03
N ALA A 61 1.07 -13.06 1.82
CA ALA A 61 1.35 -13.22 3.24
C ALA A 61 2.75 -13.81 3.46
N ASP A 62 3.08 -14.86 2.69
CA ASP A 62 4.38 -15.51 2.73
C ASP A 62 5.51 -14.55 2.32
N LEU A 63 5.32 -13.78 1.23
CA LEU A 63 6.29 -12.79 0.75
C LEU A 63 6.57 -11.68 1.76
N PHE A 64 5.58 -11.31 2.58
CA PHE A 64 5.68 -10.24 3.57
C PHE A 64 5.92 -10.74 5.00
N GLY A 65 5.99 -12.05 5.22
CA GLY A 65 6.19 -12.65 6.54
C GLY A 65 5.06 -12.37 7.52
N VAL A 66 3.81 -12.31 7.06
CA VAL A 66 2.62 -12.03 7.87
C VAL A 66 1.54 -13.09 7.66
N SER A 67 0.51 -13.10 8.50
CA SER A 67 -0.66 -13.97 8.28
C SER A 67 -1.51 -13.47 7.10
N GLN A 68 -2.18 -14.37 6.38
CA GLN A 68 -3.13 -13.98 5.32
C GLN A 68 -4.25 -13.09 5.87
N ALA A 69 -4.69 -13.29 7.12
CA ALA A 69 -5.65 -12.41 7.77
C ALA A 69 -5.11 -10.97 7.93
N THR A 70 -3.81 -10.80 8.19
CA THR A 70 -3.15 -9.48 8.20
C THR A 70 -3.18 -8.85 6.81
N VAL A 71 -2.87 -9.63 5.76
CA VAL A 71 -2.93 -9.18 4.36
C VAL A 71 -4.32 -8.66 4.02
N SER A 72 -5.36 -9.42 4.36
CA SER A 72 -6.76 -9.03 4.12
C SER A 72 -7.12 -7.71 4.80
N ARG A 73 -6.80 -7.56 6.10
CA ARG A 73 -7.06 -6.31 6.86
C ARG A 73 -6.31 -5.12 6.27
N VAL A 74 -5.04 -5.31 5.89
CA VAL A 74 -4.23 -4.25 5.28
C VAL A 74 -4.80 -3.87 3.92
N PHE A 75 -5.17 -4.84 3.10
CA PHE A 75 -5.78 -4.59 1.79
C PHE A 75 -7.07 -3.75 1.94
N CYS A 76 -8.01 -4.16 2.80
CA CYS A 76 -9.25 -3.42 3.03
C CYS A 76 -9.01 -2.00 3.55
N ARG A 77 -7.97 -1.77 4.35
CA ARG A 77 -7.62 -0.45 4.88
C ARG A 77 -6.95 0.45 3.83
N ILE A 78 -6.01 -0.09 3.06
CA ILE A 78 -5.11 0.72 2.21
C ILE A 78 -5.65 0.89 0.79
N ALA A 79 -6.34 -0.12 0.23
CA ALA A 79 -6.89 -0.03 -1.13
C ALA A 79 -7.76 1.22 -1.39
N PRO A 80 -8.71 1.62 -0.50
CA PRO A 80 -9.47 2.85 -0.73
C PRO A 80 -8.61 4.13 -0.64
N LEU A 81 -7.56 4.12 0.20
CA LEU A 81 -6.65 5.26 0.36
C LEU A 81 -5.74 5.44 -0.85
N LEU A 82 -5.35 4.34 -1.52
CA LEU A 82 -4.62 4.40 -2.79
C LEU A 82 -5.46 5.09 -3.87
N GLY A 83 -6.77 4.83 -3.95
CA GLY A 83 -7.65 5.52 -4.89
C GLY A 83 -7.62 7.04 -4.70
N GLN A 84 -7.59 7.51 -3.45
CA GLN A 84 -7.50 8.94 -3.13
C GLN A 84 -6.11 9.53 -3.40
N GLY A 85 -5.05 8.80 -3.05
CA GLY A 85 -3.66 9.25 -3.19
C GLY A 85 -3.15 9.23 -4.64
N ILE A 86 -3.61 8.28 -5.46
CA ILE A 86 -3.16 8.08 -6.84
C ILE A 86 -3.99 8.89 -7.85
N CYS A 87 -5.18 9.40 -7.47
CA CYS A 87 -6.09 10.10 -8.37
C CYS A 87 -5.41 11.21 -9.21
N LEU A 88 -4.43 11.93 -8.65
CA LEU A 88 -3.68 13.00 -9.33
C LEU A 88 -2.61 12.52 -10.33
N HIS A 89 -2.21 11.25 -10.26
CA HIS A 89 -1.22 10.63 -11.15
C HIS A 89 -1.86 9.79 -12.26
N THR A 90 -3.17 9.67 -12.27
CA THR A 90 -3.90 9.07 -13.40
C THR A 90 -3.74 10.00 -14.59
N PRO A 91 -3.10 9.58 -15.70
CA PRO A 91 -3.19 10.37 -16.92
C PRO A 91 -4.67 10.49 -17.28
N LEU A 92 -5.13 11.72 -17.50
CA LEU A 92 -6.45 11.95 -18.11
C LEU A 92 -6.45 11.18 -19.43
N ILE A 93 -7.26 10.12 -19.48
CA ILE A 93 -7.47 9.36 -20.71
C ILE A 93 -8.19 10.32 -21.68
N PRO A 94 -7.66 10.58 -22.88
CA PRO A 94 -8.31 11.44 -23.88
C PRO A 94 -9.61 10.82 -24.41
#